data_AF-Q2EFZ0-F1
#
_entry.id   AF-Q2EFZ0-F1
#
_cell.length_a   1.000
_cell.length_b   1.000
_cell.length_c   1.000
_cell.angle_alpha   90.00
_cell.angle_beta   90.00
_cell.angle_gamma   90.00
#
_symmetry.space_group_name_H-M   'P 1'
#
loop_
_entity.id
_entity.type
_entity.pdbx_description
1 polymer ?
#
loop_
_entity_poly.entity_id
_entity_poly.type
_entity_poly.pdbx_seq_one_letter_code
_entity_poly.pdbx_strand_id
1 'polypeptide(L)' 'PDTCHSGFSGMFCSDRCVEACECNPGFVLSGLECVPRSQCGCLYRAGSYFK' A
#
# COMPACT_ATOMS: atom_id res chain seq x y z
N PRO A 1 3.89 3.14 5.44
CA PRO A 1 4.17 1.89 4.70
C PRO A 1 3.50 1.95 3.33
N ASP A 2 4.14 1.43 2.28
CA ASP A 2 3.57 1.46 0.92
C ASP A 2 2.50 0.37 0.73
N THR A 3 1.38 0.77 0.13
CA THR A 3 0.25 -0.12 -0.14
C THR A 3 -0.28 0.10 -1.57
N CYS A 4 -1.04 -0.86 -2.11
CA CYS A 4 -1.73 -0.66 -3.39
C CYS A 4 -2.76 0.47 -3.36
N HIS A 5 -3.16 0.94 -2.17
CA HIS A 5 -4.08 2.05 -2.03
C HIS A 5 -3.33 3.39 -2.15
N SER A 6 -3.29 3.92 -3.36
CA SER A 6 -2.59 5.16 -3.71
C SER A 6 -3.07 6.40 -2.93
N GLY A 7 -4.26 6.36 -2.32
CA GLY A 7 -4.74 7.43 -1.44
C GLY A 7 -3.89 7.70 -0.20
N PHE A 8 -3.01 6.76 0.18
CA PHE A 8 -2.02 6.93 1.25
C PHE A 8 -0.59 7.16 0.73
N SER A 9 -0.38 7.09 -0.59
CA SER A 9 0.94 7.27 -1.20
C SER A 9 1.35 8.74 -1.09
N GLY A 10 2.27 9.04 -0.17
CA GLY A 10 2.74 10.40 0.09
C GLY A 10 2.06 11.10 1.27
N MET A 11 1.20 10.41 2.02
CA MET A 11 0.86 10.88 3.37
C MET A 11 2.09 10.73 4.26
N PHE A 12 2.67 11.85 4.66
CA PHE A 12 3.70 11.87 5.67
C PHE A 12 3.07 11.49 7.01
N CYS A 13 3.44 10.34 7.55
CA CYS A 13 3.10 9.99 8.91
C CYS A 13 3.95 10.87 9.83
N SER A 14 3.32 11.80 10.55
CA SER A 14 4.02 12.66 11.52
C SER A 14 4.47 11.91 12.78
N ASP A 15 3.97 10.69 12.97
CA ASP A 15 4.37 9.84 14.08
C ASP A 15 5.77 9.27 13.89
N ARG A 16 6.41 8.95 15.02
CA ARG A 16 7.71 8.29 15.01
C ARG A 16 7.57 6.90 14.38
N CYS A 17 8.56 6.49 13.58
CA CYS A 17 8.66 5.11 13.14
C CYS A 17 8.67 4.17 14.35
N VAL A 18 7.94 3.06 14.22
CA VAL A 18 7.83 1.99 15.21
C VAL A 18 8.29 0.69 14.60
N GLU A 19 8.74 -0.25 15.43
CA GLU A 19 9.07 -1.60 14.98
C GLU A 19 7.81 -2.28 14.44
N ALA A 20 7.85 -2.67 13.17
CA ALA A 20 6.75 -3.30 12.46
C ALA A 20 7.30 -4.21 11.35
N CYS A 21 6.44 -5.09 10.83
CA CYS A 21 6.73 -5.83 9.61
C CYS A 21 6.35 -4.99 8.39
N GLU A 22 7.29 -4.83 7.46
CA GLU A 22 7.04 -4.17 6.17
C GLU A 22 7.39 -5.08 4.99
N CYS A 23 6.87 -4.73 3.81
CA CYS A 23 7.24 -5.42 2.59
C CYS A 23 8.67 -5.06 2.18
N ASN A 24 9.37 -6.00 1.55
CA ASN A 24 10.68 -5.75 0.98
C ASN A 24 10.65 -4.60 -0.04
N PRO A 25 11.78 -3.89 -0.24
CA PRO A 25 11.87 -2.83 -1.24
C PRO A 25 11.38 -3.30 -2.63
N GLY A 26 10.53 -2.50 -3.26
CA GLY A 26 9.91 -2.80 -4.56
C GLY A 26 8.58 -3.58 -4.49
N PHE A 27 8.16 -4.01 -3.30
CA PHE A 27 6.87 -4.64 -3.04
C PHE A 27 5.97 -3.70 -2.24
N VAL A 28 4.66 -3.85 -2.41
CA VAL A 28 3.64 -3.08 -1.71
C VAL A 28 2.62 -4.02 -1.08
N LEU A 29 2.02 -3.59 0.03
CA LEU A 29 1.01 -4.39 0.71
C LEU A 29 -0.33 -4.34 -0.04
N SER A 30 -0.84 -5.51 -0.40
CA SER A 30 -2.18 -5.73 -0.98
C SER A 30 -2.95 -6.68 -0.07
N GLY A 31 -3.74 -6.14 0.87
CA GLY A 31 -4.41 -6.95 1.89
C GLY A 31 -3.40 -7.46 2.92
N LEU A 32 -3.10 -8.76 2.90
CA LEU A 32 -2.12 -9.40 3.78
C LEU A 32 -0.85 -9.87 3.04
N GLU A 33 -0.75 -9.60 1.74
CA GLU A 33 0.34 -10.08 0.89
C GLU A 33 1.20 -8.92 0.37
N CYS A 34 2.49 -9.16 0.24
CA CYS A 34 3.42 -8.26 -0.43
C CYS A 34 3.50 -8.62 -1.91
N VAL A 35 3.04 -7.73 -2.78
CA VAL A 35 3.02 -7.94 -4.23
C VAL A 35 3.80 -6.85 -4.96
N PRO A 36 4.36 -7.13 -6.16
CA PRO A 36 4.88 -6.08 -7.03
C PRO A 36 3.77 -5.06 -7.34
N ARG A 37 4.14 -3.78 -7.46
CA ARG A 37 3.17 -2.70 -7.73
C ARG A 37 2.38 -2.90 -9.04
N SER A 38 2.92 -3.66 -9.99
CA SER A 38 2.26 -4.07 -11.23
C SER A 38 1.12 -5.08 -11.04
N GLN A 39 1.03 -5.73 -9.88
CA GLN A 39 -0.05 -6.65 -9.53
C GLN A 39 -1.12 -5.98 -8.64
N CYS A 40 -1.02 -4.66 -8.43
CA CYS A 40 -2.08 -3.92 -7.78
C CYS A 40 -3.33 -3.85 -8.66
N GLY A 41 -4.48 -3.94 -8.01
CA GLY A 41 -5.77 -3.68 -8.61
C GLY A 41 -6.06 -2.19 -8.81
N CYS A 42 -7.20 -1.89 -9.39
CA CYS A 42 -7.69 -0.55 -9.63
C CYS A 42 -8.63 -0.08 -8.52
N LEU A 43 -8.41 1.14 -8.02
CA LEU A 43 -9.38 1.85 -7.18
C LEU A 43 -10.35 2.64 -8.06
N TYR A 44 -11.62 2.29 -7.98
CA TYR A 44 -12.69 3.04 -8.61
C TYR A 44 -13.01 4.29 -7.79
N ARG A 45 -13.44 5.38 -8.44
CA ARG A 45 -13.74 6.67 -7.78
C ARG A 45 -14.78 6.57 -6.65
N ALA A 46 -15.58 5.51 -6.64
CA ALA A 46 -16.58 5.22 -5.61
C ALA A 46 -16.01 4.51 -4.36
N GLY A 47 -14.68 4.30 -4.29
CA GLY A 47 -14.00 3.65 -3.15
C GLY A 47 -13.87 2.12 -3.27
N SER A 48 -14.37 1.53 -4.35
CA SER A 48 -14.26 0.08 -4.58
C SER A 48 -12.91 -0.30 -5.18
N TYR A 49 -12.23 -1.30 -4.60
CA TYR A 49 -10.97 -1.86 -5.11
C TYR A 49 -11.24 -3.16 -5.88
N PHE A 50 -10.72 -3.24 -7.10
CA PHE A 50 -10.83 -4.41 -7.98
C PHE A 50 -9.45 -4.94 -8.34
N LYS A 51 -9.16 -6.19 -7.97
CA LYS A 51 -7.91 -6.86 -8.31
C LYS A 51 -8.05 -7.63 -9.62
#